data_AF-A0AAV2RE53-F1
#
_entry.id   AF-A0AAV2RE53-F1
#
_cell.length_a   1.000
_cell.length_b   1.000
_cell.length_c   1.000
_cell.angle_alpha   90.00
_cell.angle_beta   90.00
_cell.angle_gamma   90.00
#
_symmetry.space_group_name_H-M   'P 1'
#
loop_
_entity.id
_entity.type
_entity.pdbx_description
1 polymer ?
#
loop_
_entity_poly.entity_id
_entity_poly.type
_entity_poly.pdbx_seq_one_letter_code
_entity_poly.pdbx_strand_id
1 'polypeptide(L)'
;MTMVFSRDLIAFIMCTITVCGFVVNSDGITYDPEASISANQLGLMKIIKHFKSCTKVTCGNFEEIAKMSHVVHKNQNDINLLVNVVKDTSMSMMESITQLTAAVRQNTEDIGQLKTVVQQHQADVSQLSRQATRNQEDIGLMTSAIKEAFLNNHQLVKENQGLMKENQELFKEVAKRTKEDNNQLTRSINMMVQRNQDDIHKLTTFLQPQAVGEQDEHRVVERASPHLENRLPDHGDNVFHREELADCSSEYFELGGQCFRAYISNTVSWEAGRRICRQEGAELAQPRNLRQLAIHLSRNIRETWYWLGGQGDGTHARWISGELLSSDTPWASREPGDQVSTSQCLDLRASHNYPISGPLYANDCSGTSYVLCECSGSCARENNP
;
A
#
# COMPACT_ATOMS: atom_id res chain seq x y z
N MET A 1 72.92 -25.71 83.12
CA MET A 1 73.24 -27.09 82.68
C MET A 1 73.58 -27.00 81.19
N THR A 2 74.79 -27.42 80.82
CA THR A 2 75.37 -27.50 79.47
C THR A 2 75.32 -26.24 78.60
N MET A 3 76.31 -25.34 78.78
CA MET A 3 76.75 -24.46 77.70
C MET A 3 77.38 -25.33 76.61
N VAL A 4 76.65 -25.53 75.52
CA VAL A 4 77.18 -26.15 74.30
C VAL A 4 77.97 -25.07 73.58
N PHE A 5 79.28 -25.05 73.79
CA PHE A 5 80.16 -24.23 72.98
C PHE A 5 80.19 -24.79 71.56
N SER A 6 79.96 -23.93 70.56
CA SER A 6 80.10 -24.27 69.14
C SER A 6 81.48 -24.92 68.90
N ARG A 7 81.54 -25.92 68.01
CA ARG A 7 82.80 -26.55 67.57
C ARG A 7 83.82 -25.51 67.10
N ASP A 8 83.35 -24.36 66.62
CA ASP A 8 84.19 -23.25 66.18
C ASP A 8 84.88 -22.53 67.34
N LEU A 9 84.23 -22.42 68.51
CA LEU A 9 84.85 -21.80 69.70
C LEU A 9 85.88 -22.74 70.33
N ILE A 10 85.63 -24.04 70.34
CA ILE A 10 86.61 -25.04 70.81
C ILE A 10 87.82 -25.08 69.87
N ALA A 11 87.61 -25.00 68.55
CA ALA A 11 88.69 -24.87 67.59
C ALA A 11 89.50 -23.57 67.79
N PHE A 12 88.84 -22.46 68.15
CA PHE A 12 89.49 -21.18 68.44
C PHE A 12 90.34 -21.22 69.72
N ILE A 13 89.84 -21.89 70.78
CA ILE A 13 90.57 -22.08 72.04
C ILE A 13 91.78 -23.02 71.85
N MET A 14 91.63 -24.11 71.10
CA MET A 14 92.74 -25.03 70.82
C MET A 14 93.79 -24.41 69.88
N CYS A 15 93.38 -23.50 69.00
CA CYS A 15 94.30 -22.73 68.15
C CYS A 15 95.10 -21.71 68.96
N THR A 16 94.49 -21.05 69.95
CA THR A 16 95.17 -20.09 70.83
C THR A 16 96.18 -20.76 71.77
N ILE A 17 95.92 -21.98 72.24
CA ILE A 17 96.87 -22.74 73.07
C ILE A 17 98.13 -23.14 72.27
N THR A 18 97.96 -23.55 71.01
CA THR A 18 99.09 -23.94 70.13
C THR A 18 99.94 -22.73 69.69
N VAL A 19 99.35 -21.54 69.57
CA VAL A 19 100.05 -20.29 69.19
C VAL A 19 100.86 -19.68 70.35
N CYS A 20 100.72 -20.19 71.57
CA CYS A 20 101.50 -19.74 72.72
C CYS A 20 102.77 -20.57 73.00
N GLY A 21 103.13 -21.53 72.12
CA GLY A 21 104.45 -22.19 72.17
C GLY A 21 104.65 -23.23 73.29
N PHE A 22 103.58 -23.70 73.93
CA PHE A 22 103.68 -24.69 74.99
C PHE A 22 103.71 -26.12 74.43
N VAL A 23 104.86 -26.80 74.55
CA VAL A 23 105.00 -28.24 74.30
C VAL A 23 104.92 -28.96 75.65
N VAL A 24 103.94 -29.84 75.82
CA VAL A 24 103.79 -30.65 77.04
C VAL A 24 104.51 -31.98 76.83
N ASN A 25 105.62 -32.17 77.53
CA ASN A 25 106.28 -33.47 77.68
C ASN A 25 106.14 -33.97 79.12
N SER A 26 106.37 -35.28 79.31
CA SER A 26 106.19 -36.00 80.59
C SER A 26 107.04 -35.49 81.76
N ASP A 27 108.07 -34.66 81.50
CA ASP A 27 109.04 -34.20 82.50
C ASP A 27 108.98 -32.68 82.81
N GLY A 28 107.91 -32.00 82.39
CA GLY A 28 107.67 -30.59 82.71
C GLY A 28 107.75 -29.62 81.52
N ILE A 29 107.17 -28.44 81.71
CA ILE A 29 107.00 -27.40 80.67
C ILE A 29 108.34 -26.70 80.44
N THR A 30 108.94 -26.89 79.27
CA THR A 30 110.13 -26.14 78.83
C THR A 30 109.76 -25.21 77.67
N TYR A 31 110.16 -23.95 77.78
CA TYR A 31 109.88 -22.89 76.81
C TYR A 31 111.03 -22.83 75.79
N ASP A 32 110.77 -23.24 74.55
CA ASP A 32 111.71 -23.10 73.42
C ASP A 32 111.29 -21.90 72.54
N PRO A 33 112.00 -20.77 72.63
CA PRO A 33 111.63 -19.56 71.90
C PRO A 33 111.77 -19.69 70.38
N GLU A 34 112.69 -20.50 69.84
CA GLU A 34 112.88 -20.62 68.37
C GLU A 34 111.85 -21.58 67.73
N ALA A 35 111.50 -22.67 68.41
CA ALA A 35 110.39 -23.54 68.00
C ALA A 35 109.03 -22.82 68.12
N SER A 36 108.86 -21.95 69.13
CA SER A 36 107.64 -21.15 69.28
C SER A 36 107.49 -20.07 68.20
N ILE A 37 108.57 -19.42 67.76
CA ILE A 37 108.50 -18.38 66.70
C ILE A 37 108.17 -19.00 65.34
N SER A 38 108.79 -20.13 64.99
CA SER A 38 108.53 -20.82 63.71
C SER A 38 107.13 -21.45 63.67
N ALA A 39 106.66 -22.05 64.77
CA ALA A 39 105.29 -22.53 64.91
C ALA A 39 104.26 -21.38 64.82
N ASN A 40 104.57 -20.22 65.41
CA ASN A 40 103.72 -19.03 65.35
C ASN A 40 103.65 -18.41 63.95
N GLN A 41 104.77 -18.36 63.22
CA GLN A 41 104.80 -17.91 61.83
C GLN A 41 104.01 -18.85 60.91
N LEU A 42 104.13 -20.18 61.09
CA LEU A 42 103.36 -21.16 60.32
C LEU A 42 101.86 -21.12 60.68
N GLY A 43 101.52 -20.92 61.96
CA GLY A 43 100.16 -20.69 62.44
C GLY A 43 99.54 -19.44 61.82
N LEU A 44 100.27 -18.32 61.83
CA LEU A 44 99.83 -17.07 61.20
C LEU A 44 99.59 -17.24 59.69
N MET A 45 100.49 -17.92 58.98
CA MET A 45 100.35 -18.17 57.54
C MET A 45 99.13 -19.05 57.21
N LYS A 46 98.82 -20.06 58.06
CA LYS A 46 97.59 -20.86 57.93
C LYS A 46 96.34 -20.02 58.18
N ILE A 47 96.35 -19.15 59.20
CA ILE A 47 95.24 -18.23 59.50
C ILE A 47 95.02 -17.25 58.35
N ILE A 48 96.07 -16.63 57.81
CA ILE A 48 95.99 -15.72 56.65
C ILE A 48 95.43 -16.44 55.42
N LYS A 49 95.86 -17.69 55.16
CA LYS A 49 95.33 -18.50 54.05
C LYS A 49 93.84 -18.81 54.25
N HIS A 50 93.43 -19.14 55.47
CA HIS A 50 92.03 -19.37 55.82
C HIS A 50 91.19 -18.09 55.69
N PHE A 51 91.71 -16.96 56.15
CA PHE A 51 91.05 -15.66 56.04
C PHE A 51 90.87 -15.27 54.57
N LYS A 52 91.91 -15.35 53.73
CA LYS A 52 91.82 -15.11 52.29
C LYS A 52 90.80 -16.03 51.60
N SER A 53 90.77 -17.31 51.98
CA SER A 53 89.78 -18.26 51.45
C SER A 53 88.36 -17.89 51.90
N CYS A 54 88.18 -17.51 53.15
CA CYS A 54 86.90 -17.06 53.70
C CYS A 54 86.43 -15.79 52.98
N THR A 55 87.28 -14.76 52.85
CA THR A 55 86.99 -13.53 52.11
C THR A 55 86.59 -13.82 50.66
N LYS A 56 87.27 -14.74 49.96
CA LYS A 56 86.91 -15.13 48.59
C LYS A 56 85.51 -15.76 48.52
N VAL A 57 85.17 -16.64 49.47
CA VAL A 57 83.82 -17.24 49.56
C VAL A 57 82.77 -16.17 49.90
N THR A 58 83.06 -15.27 50.85
CA THR A 58 82.14 -14.19 51.22
C THR A 58 81.89 -13.24 50.04
N CYS A 59 82.94 -12.85 49.30
CA CYS A 59 82.81 -12.03 48.10
C CYS A 59 82.00 -12.72 46.99
N GLY A 60 82.22 -14.02 46.76
CA GLY A 60 81.42 -14.80 45.81
C GLY A 60 79.94 -14.87 46.21
N ASN A 61 79.65 -15.07 47.49
CA ASN A 61 78.28 -15.07 48.00
C ASN A 61 77.60 -13.70 47.81
N PHE A 62 78.31 -12.58 47.99
CA PHE A 62 77.75 -11.25 47.72
C PHE A 62 77.40 -11.03 46.25
N GLU A 63 78.23 -11.53 45.32
CA GLU A 63 77.95 -11.44 43.89
C GLU A 63 76.69 -12.24 43.51
N GLU A 64 76.57 -13.46 44.01
CA GLU A 64 75.38 -14.30 43.79
C GLU A 64 74.11 -13.70 44.43
N ILE A 65 74.22 -13.12 45.64
CA ILE A 65 73.12 -12.38 46.27
C ILE A 65 72.71 -11.17 45.42
N ALA A 66 73.65 -10.44 44.83
CA ALA A 66 73.34 -9.30 43.96
C ALA A 66 72.62 -9.75 42.67
N LYS A 67 73.08 -10.84 42.03
CA LYS A 67 72.39 -11.44 40.88
C LYS A 67 70.98 -11.88 41.25
N MET A 68 70.81 -12.55 42.39
CA MET A 68 69.51 -13.01 42.86
C MET A 68 68.59 -11.84 43.21
N SER A 69 69.11 -10.78 43.82
CA SER A 69 68.36 -9.55 44.08
C SER A 69 67.85 -8.91 42.78
N HIS A 70 68.67 -8.86 41.73
CA HIS A 70 68.23 -8.35 40.43
C HIS A 70 67.11 -9.19 39.82
N VAL A 71 67.22 -10.53 39.89
CA VAL A 71 66.16 -11.44 39.43
C VAL A 71 64.86 -11.25 40.22
N VAL A 72 64.93 -11.08 41.54
CA VAL A 72 63.76 -10.81 42.39
C VAL A 72 63.07 -9.51 41.97
N HIS A 73 63.82 -8.43 41.74
CA HIS A 73 63.25 -7.17 41.27
C HIS A 73 62.59 -7.28 39.90
N LYS A 74 63.22 -8.01 38.97
CA LYS A 74 62.63 -8.26 37.64
C LYS A 74 61.31 -9.04 37.76
N ASN A 75 61.30 -10.12 38.53
CA ASN A 75 60.10 -10.92 38.75
C ASN A 75 58.99 -10.10 39.42
N GLN A 76 59.34 -9.22 40.37
CA GLN A 76 58.36 -8.33 40.99
C GLN A 76 57.71 -7.38 39.97
N ASN A 77 58.50 -6.84 39.04
CA ASN A 77 57.98 -6.00 37.97
C ASN A 77 57.08 -6.77 37.01
N ASP A 78 57.48 -7.99 36.62
CA ASP A 78 56.69 -8.86 35.74
C ASP A 78 55.36 -9.27 36.41
N ILE A 79 55.39 -9.58 37.72
CA ILE A 79 54.19 -9.86 38.52
C ILE A 79 53.26 -8.63 38.54
N ASN A 80 53.79 -7.43 38.79
CA ASN A 80 53.00 -6.21 38.81
C ASN A 80 52.34 -5.93 37.44
N LEU A 81 53.07 -6.18 36.34
CA LEU A 81 52.54 -6.05 34.99
C LEU A 81 51.40 -7.05 34.74
N LEU A 82 51.60 -8.32 35.12
CA LEU A 82 50.57 -9.36 35.00
C LEU A 82 49.32 -9.02 35.81
N VAL A 83 49.48 -8.51 37.04
CA VAL A 83 48.36 -8.08 37.88
C VAL A 83 47.54 -6.99 37.19
N ASN A 84 48.21 -6.00 36.58
CA ASN A 84 47.51 -4.94 35.85
C ASN A 84 46.77 -5.48 34.62
N VAL A 85 47.41 -6.35 33.82
CA VAL A 85 46.76 -6.97 32.65
C VAL A 85 45.53 -7.78 33.05
N VAL A 86 45.61 -8.56 34.14
CA VAL A 86 44.47 -9.33 34.66
C VAL A 86 43.35 -8.41 35.12
N LYS A 87 43.69 -7.31 35.81
CA LYS A 87 42.70 -6.32 36.26
C LYS A 87 41.97 -5.68 35.09
N ASP A 88 42.70 -5.20 34.08
CA ASP A 88 42.13 -4.53 32.92
C ASP A 88 41.25 -5.50 32.10
N THR A 89 41.72 -6.74 31.91
CA THR A 89 40.95 -7.79 31.24
C THR A 89 39.67 -8.12 32.01
N SER A 90 39.75 -8.22 33.34
CA SER A 90 38.58 -8.47 34.19
C SER A 90 37.57 -7.32 34.13
N MET A 91 38.03 -6.07 34.10
CA MET A 91 37.15 -4.91 33.95
C MET A 91 36.44 -4.88 32.59
N SER A 92 37.18 -5.14 31.51
CA SER A 92 36.61 -5.21 30.16
C SER A 92 35.58 -6.34 30.04
N MET A 93 35.85 -7.50 30.64
CA MET A 93 34.90 -8.61 30.68
C MET A 93 33.63 -8.26 31.48
N MET A 94 33.76 -7.58 32.62
CA MET A 94 32.61 -7.14 33.41
C MET A 94 31.74 -6.13 32.67
N GLU A 95 32.34 -5.22 31.89
CA GLU A 95 31.60 -4.29 31.03
C GLU A 95 30.82 -5.05 29.96
N SER A 96 31.45 -6.03 29.30
CA SER A 96 30.81 -6.85 28.27
C SER A 96 29.65 -7.67 28.83
N ILE A 97 29.81 -8.25 30.04
CA ILE A 97 28.74 -8.96 30.75
C ILE A 97 27.57 -8.02 31.07
N THR A 98 27.87 -6.78 31.48
CA THR A 98 26.85 -5.77 31.80
C THR A 98 26.05 -5.40 30.55
N GLN A 99 26.73 -5.15 29.43
CA GLN A 99 26.08 -4.86 28.15
C GLN A 99 25.21 -6.03 27.67
N LEU A 100 25.73 -7.27 27.76
CA LEU A 100 24.97 -8.46 27.39
C LEU A 100 23.73 -8.65 28.27
N THR A 101 23.85 -8.38 29.57
CA THR A 101 22.73 -8.47 30.52
C THR A 101 21.63 -7.47 30.16
N ALA A 102 22.00 -6.23 29.80
CA ALA A 102 21.05 -5.22 29.35
C ALA A 102 20.34 -5.62 28.05
N ALA A 103 21.09 -6.16 27.07
CA ALA A 103 20.51 -6.63 25.81
C ALA A 103 19.54 -7.80 26.01
N VAL A 104 19.88 -8.78 26.86
CA VAL A 104 18.98 -9.90 27.19
C VAL A 104 17.71 -9.42 27.86
N ARG A 105 17.81 -8.42 28.75
CA ARG A 105 16.63 -7.80 29.36
C ARG A 105 15.74 -7.14 28.32
N GLN A 106 16.30 -6.34 27.42
CA GLN A 106 15.53 -5.69 26.35
C GLN A 106 14.81 -6.73 25.46
N ASN A 107 15.53 -7.77 25.04
CA ASN A 107 14.94 -8.85 24.24
C ASN A 107 13.79 -9.55 24.98
N THR A 108 13.87 -9.67 26.30
CA THR A 108 12.79 -10.25 27.12
C THR A 108 11.54 -9.37 27.10
N GLU A 109 11.71 -8.05 27.17
CA GLU A 109 10.63 -7.07 27.09
C GLU A 109 9.99 -7.08 25.70
N ASP A 110 10.81 -7.10 24.63
CA ASP A 110 10.35 -7.16 23.24
C ASP A 110 9.56 -8.45 22.95
N ILE A 111 10.04 -9.61 23.43
CA ILE A 111 9.32 -10.88 23.34
C ILE A 111 7.96 -10.80 24.06
N GLY A 112 7.90 -10.10 25.19
CA GLY A 112 6.66 -9.84 25.92
C GLY A 112 5.65 -9.06 25.08
N GLN A 113 6.09 -7.99 24.43
CA GLN A 113 5.25 -7.16 23.56
C GLN A 113 4.77 -7.95 22.33
N LEU A 114 5.68 -8.68 21.67
CA LEU A 114 5.35 -9.53 20.52
C LEU A 114 4.29 -10.57 20.89
N LYS A 115 4.38 -11.17 22.08
CA LYS A 115 3.37 -12.12 22.57
C LYS A 115 1.98 -11.48 22.67
N THR A 116 1.89 -10.25 23.18
CA THR A 116 0.61 -9.51 23.26
C THR A 116 0.04 -9.23 21.88
N VAL A 117 0.87 -8.79 20.91
CA VAL A 117 0.44 -8.55 19.52
C VAL A 117 -0.08 -9.83 18.89
N VAL A 118 0.63 -10.96 19.06
CA VAL A 118 0.19 -12.26 18.52
C VAL A 118 -1.16 -12.69 19.13
N GLN A 119 -1.36 -12.46 20.43
CA GLN A 119 -2.65 -12.75 21.08
C GLN A 119 -3.79 -11.90 20.53
N GLN A 120 -3.55 -10.61 20.28
CA GLN A 120 -4.53 -9.73 19.67
C GLN A 120 -4.88 -10.19 18.25
N HIS A 121 -3.88 -10.48 17.41
CA HIS A 121 -4.11 -10.99 16.07
C HIS A 121 -4.88 -12.32 16.06
N GLN A 122 -4.63 -13.20 17.02
CA GLN A 122 -5.41 -14.43 17.16
C GLN A 122 -6.89 -14.16 17.46
N ALA A 123 -7.18 -13.14 18.27
CA ALA A 123 -8.56 -12.71 18.55
C ALA A 123 -9.22 -12.10 17.30
N ASP A 124 -8.50 -11.23 16.58
CA ASP A 124 -8.99 -10.58 15.36
C ASP A 124 -9.29 -11.61 14.26
N VAL A 125 -8.39 -12.57 14.03
CA VAL A 125 -8.59 -13.68 13.08
C VAL A 125 -9.82 -14.50 13.46
N SER A 126 -10.03 -14.76 14.75
CA SER A 126 -11.21 -15.50 15.23
C SER A 126 -12.51 -14.72 14.98
N GLN A 127 -12.48 -13.40 15.13
CA GLN A 127 -13.63 -12.53 14.84
C GLN A 127 -13.92 -12.45 13.34
N LEU A 128 -12.89 -12.27 12.52
CA LEU A 128 -13.01 -12.25 11.06
C LEU A 128 -13.56 -13.57 10.53
N SER A 129 -13.10 -14.71 11.06
CA SER A 129 -13.64 -16.02 10.70
C SER A 129 -15.14 -16.12 10.99
N ARG A 130 -15.61 -15.62 12.14
CA ARG A 130 -17.05 -15.60 12.46
C ARG A 130 -17.85 -14.70 11.52
N GLN A 131 -17.30 -13.55 11.14
CA GLN A 131 -17.96 -12.65 10.18
C GLN A 131 -18.03 -13.26 8.79
N ALA A 132 -16.96 -13.94 8.35
CA ALA A 132 -16.94 -14.63 7.07
C ALA A 132 -18.01 -15.72 6.99
N THR A 133 -18.21 -16.48 8.08
CA THR A 133 -19.30 -17.47 8.16
C THR A 133 -20.68 -16.83 8.04
N ARG A 134 -20.94 -15.72 8.75
CA ARG A 134 -22.22 -14.98 8.62
C ARG A 134 -22.44 -14.47 7.20
N ASN A 135 -21.43 -13.86 6.59
CA ASN A 135 -21.52 -13.39 5.22
C ASN A 135 -21.80 -14.54 4.25
N GLN A 136 -21.22 -15.71 4.47
CA GLN A 136 -21.48 -16.90 3.67
C GLN A 136 -22.94 -17.39 3.80
N GLU A 137 -23.53 -17.31 4.99
CA GLU A 137 -24.94 -17.61 5.23
C GLU A 137 -25.86 -16.59 4.53
N ASP A 138 -25.58 -15.30 4.69
CA ASP A 138 -26.35 -14.21 4.06
C ASP A 138 -26.34 -14.32 2.52
N ILE A 139 -25.17 -14.60 1.93
CA ILE A 139 -25.05 -14.85 0.48
C ILE A 139 -25.91 -16.05 0.06
N GLY A 140 -25.97 -17.11 0.87
CA GLY A 140 -26.81 -18.27 0.62
C GLY A 140 -28.31 -17.92 0.62
N LEU A 141 -28.74 -17.11 1.59
CA LEU A 141 -30.12 -16.61 1.68
C LEU A 141 -30.47 -15.70 0.50
N MET A 142 -29.60 -14.75 0.15
CA MET A 142 -29.79 -13.87 -1.00
C MET A 142 -29.87 -14.65 -2.31
N THR A 143 -29.01 -15.64 -2.50
CA THR A 143 -29.01 -16.50 -3.69
C THR A 143 -30.35 -17.24 -3.85
N SER A 144 -30.88 -17.75 -2.74
CA SER A 144 -32.18 -18.44 -2.72
C SER A 144 -33.33 -17.48 -3.04
N ALA A 145 -33.33 -16.28 -2.44
CA ALA A 145 -34.35 -15.26 -2.69
C ALA A 145 -34.34 -14.76 -4.15
N ILE A 146 -33.16 -14.54 -4.73
CA ILE A 146 -33.02 -14.16 -6.15
C ILE A 146 -33.57 -15.26 -7.06
N LYS A 147 -33.27 -16.54 -6.76
CA LYS A 147 -33.78 -17.66 -7.54
C LYS A 147 -35.30 -17.73 -7.51
N GLU A 148 -35.90 -17.53 -6.34
CA GLU A 148 -37.35 -17.50 -6.19
C GLU A 148 -37.99 -16.33 -6.95
N ALA A 149 -37.44 -15.12 -6.82
CA ALA A 149 -37.90 -13.95 -7.54
C ALA A 149 -37.83 -14.14 -9.07
N PHE A 150 -36.76 -14.76 -9.58
CA PHE A 150 -36.62 -15.06 -11.00
C PHE A 150 -37.70 -16.05 -11.49
N LEU A 151 -37.97 -17.10 -10.72
CA LEU A 151 -39.02 -18.08 -11.05
C LEU A 151 -40.41 -17.43 -11.07
N ASN A 152 -40.71 -16.59 -10.09
CA ASN A 152 -41.99 -15.87 -10.01
C ASN A 152 -42.15 -14.91 -11.19
N ASN A 153 -41.11 -14.12 -11.52
CA ASN A 153 -41.14 -13.22 -12.67
C ASN A 153 -41.30 -13.98 -14.00
N HIS A 154 -40.59 -15.10 -14.17
CA HIS A 154 -40.74 -15.93 -15.36
C HIS A 154 -42.18 -16.44 -15.53
N GLN A 155 -42.82 -16.85 -14.44
CA GLN A 155 -44.22 -17.29 -14.45
C GLN A 155 -45.17 -16.14 -14.82
N LEU A 156 -45.00 -14.96 -14.23
CA LEU A 156 -45.79 -13.77 -14.57
C LEU A 156 -45.65 -13.36 -16.04
N VAL A 157 -44.42 -13.42 -16.59
CA VAL A 157 -44.18 -13.15 -18.01
C VAL A 157 -44.96 -14.14 -18.89
N LYS A 158 -44.96 -15.42 -18.54
CA LYS A 158 -45.70 -16.45 -19.27
C LYS A 158 -47.21 -16.22 -19.24
N GLU A 159 -47.75 -15.83 -18.10
CA GLU A 159 -49.17 -15.49 -17.93
C GLU A 159 -49.55 -14.26 -18.76
N ASN A 160 -48.76 -13.19 -18.70
CA ASN A 160 -48.95 -11.98 -19.50
C ASN A 160 -48.89 -12.27 -21.00
N GLN A 161 -47.98 -13.14 -21.46
CA GLN A 161 -47.95 -13.58 -22.86
C GLN A 161 -49.22 -14.35 -23.27
N GLY A 162 -49.79 -15.15 -22.36
CA GLY A 162 -51.06 -15.85 -22.58
C GLY A 162 -52.21 -14.87 -22.77
N LEU A 163 -52.36 -13.92 -21.83
CA LEU A 163 -53.39 -12.87 -21.90
C LEU A 163 -53.25 -12.00 -23.15
N MET A 164 -52.02 -11.67 -23.55
CA MET A 164 -51.76 -10.91 -24.78
C MET A 164 -52.27 -11.65 -26.03
N LYS A 165 -52.09 -12.97 -26.11
CA LYS A 165 -52.62 -13.78 -27.21
C LYS A 165 -54.15 -13.81 -27.19
N GLU A 166 -54.75 -13.97 -26.02
CA GLU A 166 -56.21 -13.96 -25.87
C GLU A 166 -56.83 -12.62 -26.29
N ASN A 167 -56.24 -11.51 -25.84
CA ASN A 167 -56.65 -10.17 -26.26
C ASN A 167 -56.50 -9.98 -27.78
N GLN A 168 -55.44 -10.49 -28.38
CA GLN A 168 -55.24 -10.42 -29.83
C GLN A 168 -56.34 -11.17 -30.60
N GLU A 169 -56.76 -12.34 -30.13
CA GLU A 169 -57.86 -13.10 -30.74
C GLU A 169 -59.22 -12.41 -30.53
N LEU A 170 -59.47 -11.85 -29.35
CA LEU A 170 -60.67 -11.05 -29.08
C LEU A 170 -60.76 -9.84 -30.02
N PHE A 171 -59.66 -9.10 -30.24
CA PHE A 171 -59.65 -7.98 -31.19
C PHE A 171 -59.98 -8.42 -32.62
N LYS A 172 -59.48 -9.58 -33.06
CA LYS A 172 -59.82 -10.13 -34.39
C LYS A 172 -61.31 -10.45 -34.50
N GLU A 173 -61.89 -11.06 -33.47
CA GLU A 173 -63.32 -11.43 -33.45
C GLU A 173 -64.22 -10.18 -33.41
N VAL A 174 -63.87 -9.17 -32.61
CA VAL A 174 -64.59 -7.89 -32.59
C VAL A 174 -64.53 -7.22 -33.96
N ALA A 175 -63.33 -7.11 -34.56
CA ALA A 175 -63.17 -6.51 -35.88
C ALA A 175 -63.99 -7.24 -36.97
N LYS A 176 -64.05 -8.58 -36.89
CA LYS A 176 -64.87 -9.40 -37.78
C LYS A 176 -66.36 -9.11 -37.61
N ARG A 177 -66.86 -9.07 -36.38
CA ARG A 177 -68.27 -8.75 -36.08
C ARG A 177 -68.64 -7.34 -36.54
N THR A 178 -67.82 -6.35 -36.24
CA THR A 178 -68.04 -4.96 -36.69
C THR A 178 -68.10 -4.87 -38.22
N LYS A 179 -67.26 -5.65 -38.94
CA LYS A 179 -67.32 -5.72 -40.41
C LYS A 179 -68.63 -6.34 -40.91
N GLU A 180 -69.09 -7.42 -40.28
CA GLU A 180 -70.36 -8.09 -40.62
C GLU A 180 -71.55 -7.16 -40.39
N ASP A 181 -71.60 -6.50 -39.23
CA ASP A 181 -72.65 -5.55 -38.85
C ASP A 181 -72.70 -4.35 -39.83
N ASN A 182 -71.55 -3.79 -40.20
CA ASN A 182 -71.45 -2.71 -41.18
C ASN A 182 -71.94 -3.15 -42.58
N ASN A 183 -71.62 -4.37 -43.00
CA ASN A 183 -72.11 -4.93 -44.26
C ASN A 183 -73.64 -5.11 -44.22
N GLN A 184 -74.19 -5.59 -43.11
CA GLN A 184 -75.63 -5.75 -42.93
C GLN A 184 -76.35 -4.40 -42.95
N LEU A 185 -75.81 -3.40 -42.25
CA LEU A 185 -76.35 -2.04 -42.24
C LEU A 185 -76.34 -1.43 -43.64
N THR A 186 -75.23 -1.58 -44.38
CA THR A 186 -75.11 -1.10 -45.77
C THR A 186 -76.17 -1.72 -46.67
N ARG A 187 -76.41 -3.03 -46.57
CA ARG A 187 -77.50 -3.70 -47.32
C ARG A 187 -78.87 -3.11 -46.96
N SER A 188 -79.13 -2.89 -45.67
CA SER A 188 -80.40 -2.32 -45.19
C SER A 188 -80.62 -0.90 -45.72
N ILE A 189 -79.58 -0.06 -45.69
CA ILE A 189 -79.61 1.30 -46.24
C ILE A 189 -79.88 1.27 -47.75
N ASN A 190 -79.19 0.43 -48.52
CA ASN A 190 -79.39 0.32 -49.96
C ASN A 190 -80.83 -0.11 -50.31
N MET A 191 -81.43 -1.02 -49.54
CA MET A 191 -82.84 -1.40 -49.73
C MET A 191 -83.79 -0.23 -49.46
N MET A 192 -83.53 0.58 -48.43
CA MET A 192 -84.34 1.76 -48.12
C MET A 192 -84.19 2.83 -49.21
N VAL A 193 -82.96 3.09 -49.67
CA VAL A 193 -82.69 4.03 -50.76
C VAL A 193 -83.41 3.61 -52.03
N GLN A 194 -83.36 2.33 -52.38
CA GLN A 194 -84.05 1.83 -53.58
C GLN A 194 -85.57 2.03 -53.48
N ARG A 195 -86.19 1.69 -52.33
CA ARG A 195 -87.62 1.95 -52.12
C ARG A 195 -87.99 3.41 -52.26
N ASN A 196 -87.20 4.30 -51.64
CA ASN A 196 -87.43 5.74 -51.75
C ASN A 196 -87.27 6.22 -53.20
N GLN A 197 -86.28 5.70 -53.93
CA GLN A 197 -86.07 6.00 -55.35
C GLN A 197 -87.28 5.58 -56.18
N ASP A 198 -87.81 4.38 -55.95
CA ASP A 198 -88.99 3.84 -56.64
C ASP A 198 -90.25 4.69 -56.34
N ASP A 199 -90.44 5.10 -55.10
CA ASP A 199 -91.58 5.93 -54.69
C ASP A 199 -91.49 7.35 -55.25
N ILE A 200 -90.30 7.97 -55.27
CA ILE A 200 -90.05 9.25 -55.96
C ILE A 200 -90.38 9.13 -57.45
N HIS A 201 -89.99 8.03 -58.10
CA HIS A 201 -90.26 7.83 -59.53
C HIS A 201 -91.76 7.73 -59.83
N LYS A 202 -92.51 6.99 -59.00
CA LYS A 202 -93.98 6.91 -59.08
C LYS A 202 -94.62 8.30 -58.92
N LEU A 203 -94.21 9.08 -57.92
CA LEU A 203 -94.71 10.43 -57.70
C LEU A 203 -94.41 11.36 -58.89
N THR A 204 -93.17 11.31 -59.41
CA THR A 204 -92.75 12.10 -60.59
C THR A 204 -93.61 11.78 -61.81
N THR A 205 -93.87 10.49 -62.05
CA THR A 205 -94.73 10.02 -63.16
C THR A 205 -96.18 10.49 -63.00
N PHE A 206 -96.68 10.54 -61.76
CA PHE A 206 -98.03 11.02 -61.45
C PHE A 206 -98.21 12.53 -61.67
N LEU A 207 -97.15 13.32 -61.48
CA LEU A 207 -97.15 14.79 -61.66
C LEU A 207 -96.91 15.24 -63.11
N GLN A 208 -96.49 14.33 -64.00
CA GLN A 208 -96.18 14.65 -65.40
C GLN A 208 -97.36 15.12 -66.29
N PRO A 209 -98.66 14.93 -65.96
CA PRO A 209 -99.75 15.55 -66.73
C PRO A 209 -100.07 17.03 -66.42
N GLN A 210 -99.34 17.73 -65.54
CA GLN A 210 -99.68 19.12 -65.16
C GLN A 210 -98.63 20.19 -65.48
N ALA A 211 -97.54 19.87 -66.19
CA ALA A 211 -96.55 20.87 -66.60
C ALA A 211 -96.66 21.20 -68.11
N VAL A 212 -97.72 21.93 -68.47
CA VAL A 212 -97.71 22.79 -69.67
C VAL A 212 -97.84 24.21 -69.16
N GLY A 213 -96.74 24.97 -69.25
CA GLY A 213 -96.72 26.41 -69.08
C GLY A 213 -95.95 26.89 -67.85
N GLU A 214 -94.64 27.01 -67.96
CA GLU A 214 -93.90 28.26 -67.68
C GLU A 214 -92.40 27.99 -67.87
N GLN A 215 -91.87 28.51 -68.99
CA GLN A 215 -90.47 28.84 -69.14
C GLN A 215 -90.31 30.26 -68.57
N ASP A 216 -89.49 30.46 -67.55
CA ASP A 216 -88.25 31.23 -67.72
C ASP A 216 -87.39 31.25 -66.46
N GLU A 217 -86.09 31.39 -66.73
CA GLU A 217 -85.02 31.80 -65.84
C GLU A 217 -84.25 30.81 -64.95
N HIS A 218 -82.94 30.84 -65.23
CA HIS A 218 -81.78 30.55 -64.38
C HIS A 218 -81.12 29.17 -64.46
N ARG A 219 -80.38 29.06 -65.55
CA ARG A 219 -79.19 28.26 -65.82
C ARG A 219 -77.97 28.81 -65.06
N VAL A 220 -77.47 28.12 -64.01
CA VAL A 220 -76.01 27.98 -63.73
C VAL A 220 -75.75 26.65 -63.03
N VAL A 221 -74.74 25.97 -63.55
CA VAL A 221 -74.32 24.58 -63.37
C VAL A 221 -73.18 24.49 -62.35
N GLU A 222 -73.13 23.36 -61.63
CA GLU A 222 -71.99 22.70 -60.96
C GLU A 222 -70.90 23.54 -60.26
N ARG A 223 -70.71 23.29 -58.95
CA ARG A 223 -69.41 22.87 -58.39
C ARG A 223 -69.50 22.42 -56.94
N ALA A 224 -69.09 21.17 -56.73
CA ALA A 224 -68.27 20.66 -55.64
C ALA A 224 -68.44 21.25 -54.22
N SER A 225 -68.93 20.40 -53.31
CA SER A 225 -68.54 20.41 -51.90
C SER A 225 -67.01 20.51 -51.74
N PRO A 226 -66.54 21.24 -50.73
CA PRO A 226 -65.73 20.52 -49.76
C PRO A 226 -65.96 20.95 -48.31
N HIS A 227 -65.54 20.03 -47.44
CA HIS A 227 -65.06 20.23 -46.08
C HIS A 227 -66.05 20.53 -44.94
N LEU A 228 -66.50 19.42 -44.37
CA LEU A 228 -66.44 19.15 -42.94
C LEU A 228 -65.06 19.59 -42.39
N GLU A 229 -65.04 20.62 -41.56
CA GLU A 229 -63.83 21.13 -40.91
C GLU A 229 -63.71 20.52 -39.51
N ASN A 230 -62.71 19.66 -39.38
CA ASN A 230 -62.29 19.03 -38.14
C ASN A 230 -61.77 20.08 -37.17
N ARG A 231 -62.41 20.19 -36.00
CA ARG A 231 -61.82 20.79 -34.81
C ARG A 231 -61.00 19.73 -34.07
N LEU A 232 -59.68 19.72 -34.28
CA LEU A 232 -58.70 19.19 -33.33
C LEU A 232 -58.01 20.38 -32.65
N PRO A 233 -57.75 20.33 -31.34
CA PRO A 233 -56.98 21.36 -30.64
C PRO A 233 -55.48 21.19 -30.90
N ASP A 234 -54.87 22.31 -31.29
CA ASP A 234 -53.43 22.53 -31.36
C ASP A 234 -52.79 22.28 -29.98
N HIS A 235 -51.91 21.27 -29.91
CA HIS A 235 -51.04 21.05 -28.76
C HIS A 235 -49.93 22.08 -28.83
N GLY A 236 -50.00 23.09 -27.97
CA GLY A 236 -48.93 24.04 -27.75
C GLY A 236 -47.63 23.32 -27.42
N ASP A 237 -46.65 23.49 -28.32
CA ASP A 237 -45.26 23.17 -28.10
C ASP A 237 -44.75 23.93 -26.87
N ASN A 238 -44.60 23.20 -25.76
CA ASN A 238 -43.70 23.58 -24.68
C ASN A 238 -42.27 23.46 -25.19
N VAL A 239 -41.76 24.56 -25.75
CA VAL A 239 -40.32 24.77 -25.94
C VAL A 239 -39.69 24.88 -24.55
N PHE A 240 -39.29 23.74 -24.01
CA PHE A 240 -38.26 23.68 -22.99
C PHE A 240 -37.04 24.41 -23.53
N HIS A 241 -36.51 25.36 -22.74
CA HIS A 241 -35.15 25.84 -22.88
C HIS A 241 -34.20 24.63 -22.79
N ARG A 242 -33.88 24.05 -23.94
CA ARG A 242 -32.77 23.14 -24.10
C ARG A 242 -31.52 23.99 -23.91
N GLU A 243 -30.89 23.84 -22.74
CA GLU A 243 -29.49 24.22 -22.58
C GLU A 243 -28.70 23.63 -23.76
N GLU A 244 -28.14 24.55 -24.52
CA GLU A 244 -27.31 24.33 -25.68
C GLU A 244 -26.09 23.52 -25.21
N LEU A 245 -26.06 22.24 -25.62
CA LEU A 245 -24.92 21.35 -25.45
C LEU A 245 -23.71 22.01 -26.11
N ALA A 246 -22.81 22.54 -25.29
CA ALA A 246 -21.55 23.09 -25.75
C ALA A 246 -20.71 21.97 -26.35
N ASP A 247 -20.56 21.99 -27.67
CA ASP A 247 -19.67 21.09 -28.40
C ASP A 247 -18.22 21.36 -27.95
N CYS A 248 -17.44 20.32 -27.71
CA CYS A 248 -16.05 20.50 -27.31
C CYS A 248 -15.28 21.19 -28.45
N SER A 249 -14.32 22.07 -28.14
CA SER A 249 -13.41 22.63 -29.14
C SER A 249 -12.74 21.50 -29.94
N SER A 250 -12.39 21.73 -31.20
CA SER A 250 -11.92 20.70 -32.14
C SER A 250 -10.70 19.88 -31.69
N GLU A 251 -9.97 20.36 -30.67
CA GLU A 251 -8.81 19.68 -30.09
C GLU A 251 -9.16 18.80 -28.87
N TYR A 252 -10.41 18.83 -28.42
CA TYR A 252 -10.95 18.06 -27.30
C TYR A 252 -11.96 17.04 -27.82
N PHE A 253 -12.01 15.87 -27.19
CA PHE A 253 -13.06 14.88 -27.42
C PHE A 253 -14.08 14.91 -26.27
N GLU A 254 -15.36 14.79 -26.61
CA GLU A 254 -16.43 14.69 -25.62
C GLU A 254 -16.58 13.25 -25.14
N LEU A 255 -16.70 13.07 -23.82
CA LEU A 255 -17.09 11.80 -23.23
C LEU A 255 -17.90 12.03 -21.95
N GLY A 256 -19.17 11.63 -21.97
CA GLY A 256 -20.05 11.75 -20.80
C GLY A 256 -20.33 13.20 -20.38
N GLY A 257 -20.38 14.13 -21.35
CA GLY A 257 -20.55 15.56 -21.09
C GLY A 257 -19.32 16.26 -20.50
N GLN A 258 -18.14 15.66 -20.63
CA GLN A 258 -16.84 16.26 -20.26
C GLN A 258 -15.94 16.32 -21.50
N CYS A 259 -15.17 17.40 -21.63
CA CYS A 259 -14.24 17.62 -22.75
C CYS A 259 -12.82 17.29 -22.31
N PHE A 260 -12.17 16.34 -22.99
CA PHE A 260 -10.82 15.89 -22.67
C PHE A 260 -9.84 16.09 -23.83
N ARG A 261 -8.58 16.35 -23.51
CA ARG A 261 -7.47 16.38 -24.47
C ARG A 261 -6.29 15.58 -23.94
N ALA A 262 -5.79 14.65 -24.76
CA ALA A 262 -4.66 13.79 -24.42
C ALA A 262 -3.38 14.24 -25.13
N TYR A 263 -2.33 14.50 -24.36
CA TYR A 263 -1.01 14.85 -24.88
C TYR A 263 -0.10 13.62 -24.93
N ILE A 264 0.09 13.08 -26.13
CA ILE A 264 0.79 11.80 -26.36
C ILE A 264 2.22 11.95 -26.92
N SER A 265 2.75 13.17 -26.96
CA SER A 265 4.08 13.45 -27.54
C SER A 265 5.23 13.05 -26.60
N ASN A 266 5.12 13.35 -25.31
CA ASN A 266 6.12 13.02 -24.29
C ASN A 266 5.44 12.70 -22.96
N THR A 267 6.10 11.89 -22.13
CA THR A 267 5.72 11.69 -20.73
C THR A 267 6.38 12.74 -19.84
N VAL A 268 5.69 13.18 -18.80
CA VAL A 268 6.16 14.24 -17.90
C VAL A 268 5.76 13.94 -16.45
N SER A 269 6.38 14.62 -15.48
CA SER A 269 5.93 14.58 -14.07
C SER A 269 4.53 15.14 -13.90
N TRP A 270 3.81 14.73 -12.84
CA TRP A 270 2.44 15.17 -12.59
C TRP A 270 2.29 16.70 -12.58
N GLU A 271 3.17 17.41 -11.87
CA GLU A 271 3.16 18.88 -11.78
C GLU A 271 3.45 19.56 -13.12
N ALA A 272 4.33 18.96 -13.94
CA ALA A 272 4.57 19.44 -15.30
C ALA A 272 3.37 19.22 -16.22
N GLY A 273 2.68 18.08 -16.09
CA GLY A 273 1.42 17.81 -16.81
C GLY A 273 0.33 18.80 -16.42
N ARG A 274 0.20 19.10 -15.13
CA ARG A 274 -0.70 20.15 -14.63
C ARG A 274 -0.42 21.51 -15.23
N ARG A 275 0.86 21.89 -15.34
CA ARG A 275 1.26 23.14 -15.97
C ARG A 275 0.89 23.19 -17.45
N ILE A 276 1.00 22.08 -18.18
CA ILE A 276 0.58 21.98 -19.58
C ILE A 276 -0.92 22.26 -19.71
N CYS A 277 -1.77 21.62 -18.89
CA CYS A 277 -3.21 21.87 -18.95
C CYS A 277 -3.56 23.33 -18.64
N ARG A 278 -2.90 23.93 -17.63
CA ARG A 278 -3.16 25.31 -17.21
C ARG A 278 -2.77 26.36 -18.25
N GLN A 279 -1.79 26.07 -19.11
CA GLN A 279 -1.40 26.98 -20.19
C GLN A 279 -2.53 27.19 -21.21
N GLU A 280 -3.49 26.26 -21.29
CA GLU A 280 -4.65 26.33 -22.18
C GLU A 280 -5.96 26.64 -21.44
N GLY A 281 -5.87 27.11 -20.19
CA GLY A 281 -7.05 27.36 -19.36
C GLY A 281 -7.80 26.09 -18.94
N ALA A 282 -7.17 24.93 -19.04
CA ALA A 282 -7.69 23.64 -18.57
C ALA A 282 -7.02 23.21 -17.26
N GLU A 283 -7.42 22.05 -16.73
CA GLU A 283 -6.79 21.43 -15.56
C GLU A 283 -6.57 19.94 -15.84
N LEU A 284 -5.74 19.26 -15.04
CA LEU A 284 -5.65 17.79 -15.13
C LEU A 284 -7.04 17.15 -14.93
N ALA A 285 -7.33 16.12 -15.71
CA ALA A 285 -8.66 15.55 -15.81
C ALA A 285 -9.18 14.94 -14.49
N GLN A 286 -10.45 15.19 -14.18
CA GLN A 286 -11.20 14.66 -13.03
C GLN A 286 -12.46 13.93 -13.55
N PRO A 287 -12.28 12.73 -14.15
CA PRO A 287 -13.33 12.09 -14.92
C PRO A 287 -14.45 11.56 -14.02
N ARG A 288 -15.71 11.83 -14.39
CA ARG A 288 -16.89 11.26 -13.71
C ARG A 288 -17.01 9.75 -13.92
N ASN A 289 -16.47 9.23 -15.03
CA ASN A 289 -16.50 7.80 -15.35
C ASN A 289 -15.12 7.30 -15.82
N LEU A 290 -14.31 6.87 -14.85
CA LEU A 290 -12.95 6.39 -15.09
C LEU A 290 -12.89 5.17 -16.03
N ARG A 291 -13.85 4.24 -15.94
CA ARG A 291 -13.87 3.02 -16.77
C ARG A 291 -14.18 3.35 -18.22
N GLN A 292 -15.20 4.18 -18.45
CA GLN A 292 -15.57 4.61 -19.80
C GLN A 292 -14.42 5.37 -20.47
N LEU A 293 -13.77 6.26 -19.73
CA LEU A 293 -12.61 7.01 -20.22
C LEU A 293 -11.42 6.11 -20.55
N ALA A 294 -11.09 5.15 -19.67
CA ALA A 294 -10.00 4.21 -19.92
C ALA A 294 -10.22 3.40 -21.21
N ILE A 295 -11.44 2.93 -21.46
CA ILE A 295 -11.81 2.21 -22.69
C ILE A 295 -11.73 3.14 -23.91
N HIS A 296 -12.20 4.39 -23.80
CA HIS A 296 -12.15 5.33 -24.90
C HIS A 296 -10.69 5.64 -25.28
N LEU A 297 -9.86 5.95 -24.30
CA LEU A 297 -8.44 6.24 -24.50
C LEU A 297 -7.71 5.05 -25.12
N SER A 298 -7.98 3.82 -24.66
CA SER A 298 -7.31 2.64 -25.21
C SER A 298 -7.70 2.37 -26.66
N ARG A 299 -8.97 2.58 -27.02
CA ARG A 299 -9.49 2.29 -28.38
C ARG A 299 -9.16 3.37 -29.40
N ASN A 300 -9.24 4.64 -29.01
CA ASN A 300 -9.25 5.75 -29.96
C ASN A 300 -7.99 6.61 -29.92
N ILE A 301 -7.26 6.61 -28.80
CA ILE A 301 -6.10 7.48 -28.61
C ILE A 301 -4.82 6.66 -28.52
N ARG A 302 -4.55 6.03 -27.37
CA ARG A 302 -3.38 5.18 -27.13
C ARG A 302 -3.54 4.38 -25.84
N GLU A 303 -3.25 3.09 -25.91
CA GLU A 303 -3.15 2.21 -24.73
C GLU A 303 -1.85 2.53 -23.95
N THR A 304 -1.99 3.24 -22.83
CA THR A 304 -0.86 3.73 -22.01
C THR A 304 -1.36 4.30 -20.66
N TRP A 305 -0.50 5.03 -19.95
CA TRP A 305 -0.77 5.68 -18.66
C TRP A 305 -0.96 7.19 -18.82
N TYR A 306 -1.97 7.74 -18.15
CA TYR A 306 -2.30 9.16 -18.19
C TYR A 306 -2.44 9.74 -16.79
N TRP A 307 -1.76 10.84 -16.49
CA TRP A 307 -1.97 11.59 -15.27
C TRP A 307 -3.39 12.13 -15.18
N LEU A 308 -3.98 12.03 -13.98
CA LEU A 308 -5.27 12.61 -13.61
C LEU A 308 -5.08 13.69 -12.55
N GLY A 309 -6.09 14.53 -12.38
CA GLY A 309 -6.10 15.65 -11.45
C GLY A 309 -6.37 15.25 -10.01
N GLY A 310 -5.74 14.19 -9.51
CA GLY A 310 -5.85 13.78 -8.12
C GLY A 310 -4.50 13.50 -7.46
N GLN A 311 -4.45 13.69 -6.14
CA GLN A 311 -3.25 13.55 -5.31
C GLN A 311 -3.64 13.12 -3.89
N GLY A 312 -2.76 12.38 -3.21
CA GLY A 312 -2.85 12.14 -1.78
C GLY A 312 -2.49 13.39 -0.96
N ASP A 313 -3.03 13.49 0.26
CA ASP A 313 -2.74 14.60 1.19
C ASP A 313 -2.08 14.16 2.52
N GLY A 314 -1.75 12.87 2.63
CA GLY A 314 -1.32 12.19 3.85
C GLY A 314 -2.43 11.41 4.56
N THR A 315 -3.70 11.59 4.21
CA THR A 315 -4.86 10.95 4.87
C THR A 315 -5.89 10.40 3.86
N HIS A 316 -6.15 11.09 2.76
CA HIS A 316 -7.09 10.76 1.71
C HIS A 316 -6.52 11.07 0.32
N ALA A 317 -6.97 10.34 -0.69
CA ALA A 317 -6.85 10.77 -2.08
C ALA A 317 -7.95 11.79 -2.40
N ARG A 318 -7.58 12.91 -3.02
CA ARG A 318 -8.53 13.95 -3.42
C ARG A 318 -8.26 14.46 -4.82
N TRP A 319 -9.32 14.90 -5.47
CA TRP A 319 -9.25 15.61 -6.72
C TRP A 319 -8.75 17.05 -6.51
N ILE A 320 -8.23 17.67 -7.57
CA ILE A 320 -7.77 19.07 -7.56
C ILE A 320 -8.92 20.03 -7.24
N SER A 321 -10.16 19.67 -7.55
CA SER A 321 -11.36 20.41 -7.13
C SER A 321 -11.53 20.50 -5.60
N GLY A 322 -10.82 19.64 -4.85
CA GLY A 322 -10.96 19.47 -3.41
C GLY A 322 -11.91 18.34 -3.02
N GLU A 323 -12.62 17.74 -3.98
CA GLU A 323 -13.52 16.61 -3.73
C GLU A 323 -12.73 15.34 -3.32
N LEU A 324 -13.19 14.65 -2.29
CA LEU A 324 -12.62 13.37 -1.86
C LEU A 324 -12.99 12.27 -2.86
N LEU A 325 -12.05 11.36 -3.14
CA LEU A 325 -12.39 10.18 -3.92
C LEU A 325 -13.34 9.29 -3.12
N SER A 326 -14.45 8.90 -3.75
CA SER A 326 -15.48 8.06 -3.13
C SER A 326 -14.98 6.65 -2.82
N SER A 327 -15.60 5.98 -1.84
CA SER A 327 -15.24 4.60 -1.46
C SER A 327 -15.48 3.56 -2.56
N ASP A 328 -16.32 3.88 -3.55
CA ASP A 328 -16.59 3.02 -4.72
C ASP A 328 -15.67 3.30 -5.92
N THR A 329 -14.65 4.14 -5.73
CA THR A 329 -13.65 4.44 -6.75
C THR A 329 -13.07 3.13 -7.33
N PRO A 330 -13.03 2.98 -8.67
CA PRO A 330 -12.56 1.77 -9.33
C PRO A 330 -11.02 1.68 -9.34
N TRP A 331 -10.47 1.45 -8.16
CA TRP A 331 -9.05 1.23 -7.92
C TRP A 331 -8.55 -0.06 -8.57
N ALA A 332 -7.31 -0.05 -9.04
CA ALA A 332 -6.61 -1.27 -9.38
C ALA A 332 -6.42 -2.15 -8.13
N SER A 333 -6.26 -3.46 -8.33
CA SER A 333 -6.27 -4.42 -7.23
C SER A 333 -5.13 -4.10 -6.27
N ARG A 334 -5.48 -3.94 -4.98
CA ARG A 334 -4.61 -3.54 -3.85
C ARG A 334 -4.48 -2.04 -3.59
N GLU A 335 -5.19 -1.20 -4.34
CA GLU A 335 -5.27 0.25 -4.09
C GLU A 335 -6.57 0.66 -3.37
N PRO A 336 -6.56 1.74 -2.55
CA PRO A 336 -5.47 2.71 -2.38
C PRO A 336 -4.41 2.36 -1.33
N GLY A 337 -4.35 1.17 -0.73
CA GLY A 337 -3.23 0.75 0.16
C GLY A 337 -2.64 1.87 1.05
N ASP A 338 -1.33 2.12 0.92
CA ASP A 338 -0.58 3.23 1.54
C ASP A 338 -0.56 4.52 0.67
N GLN A 339 -1.38 4.59 -0.37
CA GLN A 339 -1.35 5.55 -1.48
C GLN A 339 -2.06 6.88 -1.20
N VAL A 340 -2.26 7.23 0.07
CA VAL A 340 -2.75 8.55 0.48
C VAL A 340 -1.62 9.54 0.74
N SER A 341 -0.35 9.15 0.57
CA SER A 341 0.81 10.04 0.74
C SER A 341 0.77 11.27 -0.16
N THR A 342 1.31 12.39 0.32
CA THR A 342 1.47 13.64 -0.45
C THR A 342 2.38 13.50 -1.66
N SER A 343 3.20 12.45 -1.72
CA SER A 343 4.06 12.11 -2.86
C SER A 343 3.37 11.24 -3.91
N GLN A 344 2.10 10.86 -3.71
CA GLN A 344 1.35 9.98 -4.61
C GLN A 344 0.31 10.78 -5.40
N CYS A 345 0.33 10.60 -6.71
CA CYS A 345 -0.52 11.26 -7.69
C CYS A 345 -1.29 10.22 -8.49
N LEU A 346 -2.50 10.56 -8.91
CA LEU A 346 -3.38 9.60 -9.58
C LEU A 346 -3.08 9.52 -11.07
N ASP A 347 -2.97 8.30 -11.59
CA ASP A 347 -2.99 8.05 -13.03
C ASP A 347 -3.99 6.96 -13.41
N LEU A 348 -4.34 7.01 -14.69
CA LEU A 348 -5.28 6.10 -15.34
C LEU A 348 -4.52 5.19 -16.29
N ARG A 349 -4.72 3.88 -16.11
CA ARG A 349 -4.27 2.89 -17.09
C ARG A 349 -5.34 2.73 -18.18
N ALA A 350 -5.11 3.34 -19.33
CA ALA A 350 -5.92 3.10 -20.52
C ALA A 350 -5.50 1.76 -21.15
N SER A 351 -6.24 0.70 -20.89
CA SER A 351 -6.01 -0.63 -21.48
C SER A 351 -7.33 -1.34 -21.73
N HIS A 352 -7.38 -2.17 -22.76
CA HIS A 352 -8.53 -3.03 -23.02
C HIS A 352 -8.65 -4.17 -21.98
N ASN A 353 -7.58 -4.46 -21.26
CA ASN A 353 -7.43 -5.57 -20.33
C ASN A 353 -7.07 -5.10 -18.90
N TYR A 354 -7.63 -3.97 -18.44
CA TYR A 354 -7.44 -3.58 -17.03
C TYR A 354 -8.05 -4.62 -16.08
N PRO A 355 -7.46 -4.82 -14.88
CA PRO A 355 -7.99 -5.77 -13.91
C PRO A 355 -9.43 -5.43 -13.50
N ILE A 356 -10.23 -6.44 -13.17
CA ILE A 356 -11.66 -6.30 -12.80
C ILE A 356 -11.86 -5.19 -11.75
N SER A 357 -10.92 -5.07 -10.82
CA SER A 357 -10.87 -4.06 -9.76
C SER A 357 -11.00 -2.62 -10.29
N GLY A 358 -10.37 -2.27 -11.41
CA GLY A 358 -10.51 -0.96 -12.05
C GLY A 358 -9.21 -0.39 -12.63
N PRO A 359 -9.29 0.76 -13.35
CA PRO A 359 -8.17 1.33 -14.10
C PRO A 359 -7.34 2.38 -13.35
N LEU A 360 -7.74 2.77 -12.14
CA LEU A 360 -7.11 3.86 -11.38
C LEU A 360 -5.95 3.35 -10.52
N TYR A 361 -4.85 4.08 -10.51
CA TYR A 361 -3.69 3.83 -9.66
C TYR A 361 -3.23 5.14 -9.01
N ALA A 362 -2.49 5.06 -7.91
CA ALA A 362 -1.62 6.15 -7.49
C ALA A 362 -0.15 5.75 -7.67
N ASN A 363 0.64 6.68 -8.17
CA ASN A 363 2.05 6.53 -8.44
C ASN A 363 2.82 7.77 -7.93
N ASP A 364 4.13 7.62 -7.76
CA ASP A 364 4.99 8.74 -7.35
C ASP A 364 4.81 9.93 -8.31
N CYS A 365 4.46 11.10 -7.76
CA CYS A 365 4.23 12.33 -8.51
C CYS A 365 5.45 12.77 -9.36
N SER A 366 6.65 12.33 -8.99
CA SER A 366 7.90 12.57 -9.73
C SER A 366 8.13 11.60 -10.89
N GLY A 367 7.37 10.50 -10.97
CA GLY A 367 7.33 9.60 -12.11
C GLY A 367 6.81 10.28 -13.37
N THR A 368 6.88 9.61 -14.52
CA THR A 368 6.43 10.20 -15.80
C THR A 368 5.30 9.44 -16.44
N SER A 369 4.22 10.13 -16.81
CA SER A 369 3.07 9.62 -17.57
C SER A 369 2.63 10.64 -18.62
N TYR A 370 1.76 10.23 -19.56
CA TYR A 370 1.17 11.17 -20.51
C TYR A 370 0.16 12.08 -19.81
N VAL A 371 -0.15 13.22 -20.42
CA VAL A 371 -1.02 14.23 -19.80
C VAL A 371 -2.44 14.08 -20.34
N LEU A 372 -3.42 14.08 -19.45
CA LEU A 372 -4.82 14.19 -19.82
C LEU A 372 -5.42 15.44 -19.16
N CYS A 373 -5.82 16.39 -20.00
CA CYS A 373 -6.44 17.63 -19.57
C CYS A 373 -7.96 17.53 -19.71
N GLU A 374 -8.68 18.13 -18.77
CA GLU A 374 -10.11 18.38 -18.84
C GLU A 374 -10.36 19.88 -18.89
N CYS A 375 -11.23 20.27 -19.83
CA CYS A 375 -11.70 21.63 -19.92
C CYS A 375 -13.06 21.77 -19.22
N SER A 376 -13.17 22.73 -18.29
CA SER A 376 -14.44 23.17 -17.71
C SER A 376 -14.65 24.65 -18.01
N GLY A 377 -15.69 25.00 -18.77
CA GLY A 377 -16.04 26.39 -19.09
C GLY A 377 -15.40 26.94 -20.37
N SER A 378 -14.56 27.97 -20.25
CA SER A 378 -14.17 28.89 -21.35
C SER A 378 -13.30 28.26 -22.45
N CYS A 379 -12.48 27.25 -22.14
CA CYS A 379 -11.66 26.55 -23.14
C CYS A 379 -12.48 25.65 -24.10
N ALA A 380 -13.76 25.38 -23.79
CA ALA A 380 -14.66 24.65 -24.69
C ALA A 380 -15.29 25.57 -25.75
N ARG A 381 -15.16 26.91 -25.59
CA ARG A 381 -15.88 27.90 -26.41
C ARG A 381 -15.02 28.60 -27.47
N GLU A 382 -13.72 28.37 -27.52
CA GLU A 382 -12.89 28.98 -28.56
C GLU A 382 -12.74 28.03 -29.74
N ASN A 383 -13.60 28.23 -30.75
CA ASN A 383 -13.22 28.47 -32.14
C ASN A 383 -14.48 28.51 -33.03
N ASN A 384 -15.03 29.71 -33.23
CA ASN A 384 -15.63 30.04 -34.51
C ASN A 384 -15.29 31.51 -34.82
N PRO A 385 -14.38 31.80 -35.78
CA PRO A 385 -14.10 33.16 -36.20
C PRO A 385 -15.30 33.86 -36.85
#